data_AF-R7VBN1-F1
#
_entry.id   AF-R7VBN1-F1
#
_cell.length_a   1.000
_cell.length_b   1.000
_cell.length_c   1.000
_cell.angle_alpha   90.00
_cell.angle_beta   90.00
_cell.angle_gamma   90.00
#
_symmetry.space_group_name_H-M   'P 1'
#
loop_
_entity.id
_entity.type
_entity.pdbx_description
1 polymer ?
#
loop_
_entity_poly.entity_id
_entity_poly.type
_entity_poly.pdbx_seq_one_letter_code
_entity_poly.pdbx_strand_id
1 'polypeptide(L)'
;FQTFHERIANVHIDAARKLTKFATTPEDADTFFSEALLKWRELNLTRSFADFQSDIRGEVHTLTQLLHHKNTIIDALQRHLAIPDSLAYQPLLDLVVQLARDLQVDFYPHFESFLKVIVGLLESCHHDPEVLEFAFTTLAYLFKFLWRYMIKDMHNVYRLFSPLLSSTYRTYIVNFAAESFSFLMRKEKNPTELFDFMFAQLQQHPDQSAGVGRLLFEMLRGVRKQFHSCATK
;
A
#
# COMPACT_ATOMS: atom_id res chain seq x y z
N PHE A 1 -16.34 7.84 4.30
CA PHE A 1 -15.11 7.16 3.82
C PHE A 1 -13.97 8.15 3.88
N GLN A 2 -12.85 7.80 4.51
CA GLN A 2 -11.67 8.69 4.55
C GLN A 2 -10.99 8.71 3.17
N THR A 3 -10.54 9.89 2.74
CA THR A 3 -9.71 10.03 1.53
C THR A 3 -8.34 9.40 1.73
N PHE A 4 -7.65 9.03 0.66
CA PHE A 4 -6.27 8.53 0.73
C PHE A 4 -5.33 9.56 1.38
N HIS A 5 -5.55 10.85 1.11
CA HIS A 5 -4.79 11.95 1.72
C HIS A 5 -4.98 12.00 3.24
N GLU A 6 -6.21 11.85 3.72
CA GLU A 6 -6.51 11.74 5.15
C GLU A 6 -5.85 10.49 5.76
N ARG A 7 -5.90 9.35 5.06
CA ARG A 7 -5.26 8.11 5.51
C ARG A 7 -3.75 8.27 5.63
N ILE A 8 -3.08 8.82 4.62
CA ILE A 8 -1.64 9.12 4.70
C ILE A 8 -1.35 10.06 5.87
N ALA A 9 -2.15 11.11 6.08
CA ALA A 9 -1.97 12.02 7.20
C ALA A 9 -2.13 11.31 8.56
N ASN A 10 -3.15 10.47 8.71
CA ASN A 10 -3.37 9.64 9.90
C ASN A 10 -2.20 8.69 10.14
N VAL A 11 -1.70 8.05 9.08
CA VAL A 11 -0.50 7.21 9.12
C VAL A 11 0.75 8.00 9.54
N HIS A 12 0.87 9.29 9.18
CA HIS A 12 1.93 10.16 9.70
C HIS A 12 1.78 10.42 11.21
N ILE A 13 0.57 10.72 11.66
CA ILE A 13 0.25 10.95 13.08
C ILE A 13 0.49 9.67 13.89
N ASP A 14 0.03 8.52 13.42
CA ASP A 14 0.17 7.24 14.11
C ASP A 14 1.61 6.80 14.19
N ALA A 15 2.39 6.97 13.11
CA ALA A 15 3.82 6.71 13.17
C ALA A 15 4.53 7.64 14.17
N ALA A 16 4.18 8.93 14.21
CA ALA A 16 4.75 9.87 15.18
C ALA A 16 4.38 9.46 16.62
N ARG A 17 3.11 9.14 16.88
CA ARG A 17 2.64 8.66 18.19
C ARG A 17 3.29 7.35 18.61
N LYS A 18 3.43 6.39 17.69
CA LYS A 18 4.16 5.15 17.95
C LYS A 18 5.62 5.44 18.25
N LEU A 19 6.31 6.30 17.50
CA LEU A 19 7.68 6.72 17.83
C LEU A 19 7.78 7.37 19.22
N THR A 20 6.76 8.11 19.67
CA THR A 20 6.74 8.69 21.03
C THR A 20 6.43 7.65 22.11
N LYS A 21 5.58 6.65 21.81
CA LYS A 21 5.17 5.59 22.75
C LYS A 21 6.22 4.46 22.85
N PHE A 22 7.00 4.27 21.80
CA PHE A 22 8.17 3.38 21.69
C PHE A 22 9.48 4.18 21.76
N ALA A 23 9.53 5.24 22.59
CA ALA A 23 10.80 5.84 23.01
C ALA A 23 11.65 4.87 23.88
N THR A 24 11.19 3.63 24.06
CA THR A 24 12.02 2.44 24.23
C THR A 24 12.32 1.91 22.84
N THR A 25 13.53 2.17 22.35
CA THR A 25 14.15 1.45 21.23
C THR A 25 13.79 -0.04 21.33
N PRO A 26 13.45 -0.75 20.24
CA PRO A 26 13.41 -2.21 20.26
C PRO A 26 14.70 -2.69 20.94
N GLU A 27 14.62 -3.66 21.87
CA GLU A 27 15.84 -4.30 22.38
C GLU A 27 16.68 -4.69 21.15
N ASP A 28 17.95 -4.23 21.11
CA ASP A 28 18.75 -3.79 19.94
C ASP A 28 18.92 -4.73 18.71
N ALA A 29 18.04 -5.71 18.48
CA ALA A 29 18.05 -6.60 17.31
C ALA A 29 16.66 -6.92 16.71
N ASP A 30 15.54 -6.54 17.33
CA ASP A 30 14.21 -6.94 16.88
C ASP A 30 13.66 -6.08 15.71
N THR A 31 12.97 -6.73 14.78
CA THR A 31 12.34 -6.09 13.61
C THR A 31 10.91 -5.67 13.89
N PHE A 32 10.37 -4.68 13.15
CA PHE A 32 8.95 -4.34 13.27
C PHE A 32 8.05 -5.52 12.89
N PHE A 33 8.50 -6.35 11.95
CA PHE A 33 7.83 -7.58 11.57
C PHE A 33 7.77 -8.58 12.72
N SER A 34 8.88 -8.80 13.44
CA SER A 34 8.90 -9.74 14.58
C SER A 34 8.00 -9.29 15.72
N GLU A 35 8.03 -8.00 16.07
CA GLU A 35 7.15 -7.40 17.08
C GLU A 35 5.66 -7.58 16.71
N ALA A 36 5.30 -7.30 15.45
CA ALA A 36 3.93 -7.49 14.98
C ALA A 36 3.52 -8.96 14.94
N LEU A 37 4.41 -9.86 14.56
CA LEU A 37 4.15 -11.29 14.53
C LEU A 37 3.88 -11.83 15.95
N LEU A 38 4.66 -11.41 16.94
CA LEU A 38 4.46 -11.76 18.35
C LEU A 38 3.13 -11.23 18.87
N LYS A 39 2.83 -9.94 18.61
CA LYS A 39 1.54 -9.33 18.95
C LYS A 39 0.37 -10.12 18.37
N TRP A 40 0.42 -10.47 17.08
CA TRP A 40 -0.69 -11.16 16.43
C TRP A 40 -0.82 -12.63 16.84
N ARG A 41 0.28 -13.26 17.28
CA ARG A 41 0.24 -14.59 17.91
C ARG A 41 -0.61 -14.59 19.19
N GLU A 42 -0.61 -13.49 19.92
CA GLU A 42 -1.42 -13.34 21.15
C GLU A 42 -2.86 -12.94 20.86
N LEU A 43 -3.09 -12.12 19.82
CA LEU A 43 -4.40 -11.53 19.54
C LEU A 43 -5.27 -12.33 18.57
N ASN A 44 -4.68 -13.07 17.62
CA ASN A 44 -5.43 -13.81 16.60
C ASN A 44 -5.21 -15.31 16.76
N LEU A 45 -6.20 -16.00 17.30
CA LEU A 45 -6.20 -17.45 17.56
C LEU A 45 -6.92 -18.24 16.46
N THR A 46 -7.09 -17.66 15.27
CA THR A 46 -7.81 -18.31 14.16
C THR A 46 -6.93 -19.33 13.47
N ARG A 47 -7.56 -20.36 12.88
CA ARG A 47 -6.84 -21.36 12.10
C ARG A 47 -6.11 -20.74 10.91
N SER A 48 -6.73 -19.79 10.21
CA SER A 48 -6.11 -19.09 9.07
C SER A 48 -4.77 -18.44 9.46
N PHE A 49 -4.68 -17.83 10.64
CA PHE A 49 -3.43 -17.23 11.09
C PHE A 49 -2.42 -18.28 11.58
N ALA A 50 -2.87 -19.32 12.30
CA ALA A 50 -2.02 -20.42 12.73
C ALA A 50 -1.38 -21.16 11.54
N ASP A 51 -2.13 -21.37 10.46
CA ASP A 51 -1.64 -21.99 9.23
C ASP A 51 -0.55 -21.12 8.57
N PHE A 52 -0.73 -19.79 8.52
CA PHE A 52 0.31 -18.86 8.07
C PHE A 52 1.58 -18.94 8.93
N GLN A 53 1.44 -18.96 10.25
CA GLN A 53 2.59 -19.08 11.16
C GLN A 53 3.35 -20.38 10.96
N SER A 54 2.65 -21.47 10.64
CA SER A 54 3.27 -22.76 10.32
C SER A 54 4.03 -22.75 9.00
N ASP A 55 3.74 -21.83 8.08
CA ASP A 55 4.44 -21.76 6.78
C ASP A 55 5.73 -20.95 6.84
N ILE A 56 5.77 -19.90 7.67
CA ILE A 56 6.96 -19.05 7.82
C ILE A 56 7.95 -19.59 8.85
N ARG A 57 7.88 -20.90 9.17
CA ARG A 57 8.72 -21.62 10.15
C ARG A 57 10.18 -21.15 10.08
N GLY A 58 10.59 -20.41 11.09
CA GLY A 58 11.90 -19.79 11.19
C GLY A 58 11.84 -18.68 12.22
N GLU A 59 12.90 -18.55 13.01
CA GLU A 59 13.05 -17.42 13.91
C GLU A 59 13.37 -16.16 13.09
N VAL A 60 12.38 -15.29 12.91
CA VAL A 60 12.50 -14.02 12.17
C VAL A 60 12.65 -12.83 13.12
N HIS A 61 13.44 -13.01 14.19
CA HIS A 61 13.62 -11.99 15.22
C HIS A 61 14.42 -10.81 14.67
N THR A 62 15.55 -11.12 14.01
CA THR A 62 16.51 -10.12 13.52
C THR A 62 16.32 -9.77 12.05
N LEU A 63 16.80 -8.59 11.64
CA LEU A 63 16.74 -8.15 10.24
C LEU A 63 17.48 -9.11 9.30
N THR A 64 18.61 -9.67 9.73
CA THR A 64 19.38 -10.65 8.95
C THR A 64 18.55 -11.92 8.67
N GLN A 65 17.84 -12.43 9.68
CA GLN A 65 16.94 -13.57 9.50
C GLN A 65 15.76 -13.21 8.60
N LEU A 66 15.18 -12.02 8.79
CA LEU A 66 14.08 -11.53 7.96
C LEU A 66 14.48 -11.46 6.48
N LEU A 67 15.67 -10.94 6.18
CA LEU A 67 16.24 -10.89 4.83
C LEU A 67 16.50 -12.29 4.26
N HIS A 68 17.04 -13.19 5.08
CA HIS A 68 17.31 -14.58 4.66
C HIS A 68 16.03 -15.33 4.29
N HIS A 69 14.94 -15.13 5.04
CA HIS A 69 13.65 -15.79 4.84
C HIS A 69 12.66 -14.96 3.99
N LYS A 70 13.08 -13.82 3.43
CA LYS A 70 12.21 -12.84 2.75
C LYS A 70 11.26 -13.49 1.74
N ASN A 71 11.78 -14.30 0.83
CA ASN A 71 10.96 -14.88 -0.24
C ASN A 71 9.89 -15.82 0.32
N THR A 72 10.25 -16.68 1.27
CA THR A 72 9.30 -17.58 1.95
C THR A 72 8.17 -16.79 2.63
N ILE A 73 8.51 -15.70 3.31
CA ILE A 73 7.53 -14.85 4.01
C ILE A 73 6.62 -14.15 3.00
N ILE A 74 7.17 -13.61 1.92
CA ILE A 74 6.40 -12.94 0.86
C ILE A 74 5.42 -13.92 0.21
N ASP A 75 5.89 -15.10 -0.18
CA ASP A 75 5.06 -16.13 -0.80
C ASP A 75 3.95 -16.60 0.15
N ALA A 76 4.27 -16.76 1.44
CA ALA A 76 3.28 -17.10 2.47
C ALA A 76 2.22 -16.01 2.63
N LEU A 77 2.62 -14.73 2.78
CA LEU A 77 1.68 -13.62 2.91
C LEU A 77 0.76 -13.53 1.71
N GLN A 78 1.28 -13.63 0.49
CA GLN A 78 0.48 -13.55 -0.73
C GLN A 78 -0.53 -14.70 -0.83
N ARG A 79 -0.09 -15.91 -0.56
CA ARG A 79 -0.95 -17.09 -0.61
C ARG A 79 -2.07 -17.03 0.43
N HIS A 80 -1.75 -16.66 1.67
CA HIS A 80 -2.74 -16.59 2.76
C HIS A 80 -3.69 -15.40 2.61
N LEU A 81 -3.25 -14.29 2.03
CA LEU A 81 -4.13 -13.17 1.65
C LEU A 81 -5.06 -13.53 0.47
N ALA A 82 -4.70 -14.49 -0.37
CA ALA A 82 -5.54 -14.93 -1.49
C ALA A 82 -6.61 -15.96 -1.07
N ILE A 83 -6.59 -16.45 0.17
CA ILE A 83 -7.61 -17.38 0.68
C ILE A 83 -8.92 -16.61 0.91
N PRO A 84 -10.02 -16.95 0.23
CA PRO A 84 -11.31 -16.29 0.43
C PRO A 84 -11.79 -16.39 1.89
N ASP A 85 -12.49 -15.35 2.36
CA ASP A 85 -13.11 -15.28 3.69
C ASP A 85 -12.15 -15.60 4.86
N SER A 86 -10.86 -15.30 4.68
CA SER A 86 -9.84 -15.51 5.71
C SER A 86 -10.08 -14.62 6.94
N LEU A 87 -10.15 -15.24 8.11
CA LEU A 87 -10.23 -14.51 9.39
C LEU A 87 -8.88 -13.90 9.82
N ALA A 88 -7.85 -14.02 8.97
CA ALA A 88 -6.52 -13.51 9.22
C ALA A 88 -6.19 -12.27 8.36
N TYR A 89 -7.15 -11.65 7.65
CA TYR A 89 -6.84 -10.47 6.84
C TYR A 89 -6.18 -9.34 7.64
N GLN A 90 -6.72 -9.01 8.81
CA GLN A 90 -6.15 -7.96 9.66
C GLN A 90 -4.68 -8.20 10.03
N PRO A 91 -4.30 -9.34 10.64
CA PRO A 91 -2.90 -9.59 10.97
C PRO A 91 -2.00 -9.69 9.72
N LEU A 92 -2.45 -10.36 8.66
CA LEU A 92 -1.65 -10.52 7.44
C LEU A 92 -1.37 -9.16 6.77
N LEU A 93 -2.37 -8.28 6.70
CA LEU A 93 -2.24 -6.95 6.13
C LEU A 93 -1.34 -6.03 6.98
N ASP A 94 -1.36 -6.14 8.31
CA ASP A 94 -0.41 -5.42 9.20
C ASP A 94 1.02 -5.98 9.07
N LEU A 95 1.18 -7.30 8.92
CA LEU A 95 2.47 -7.92 8.67
C LEU A 95 3.09 -7.49 7.34
N VAL A 96 2.30 -7.34 6.28
CA VAL A 96 2.76 -6.73 5.01
C VAL A 96 3.29 -5.32 5.23
N VAL A 97 2.59 -4.51 6.04
CA VAL A 97 3.03 -3.15 6.37
C VAL A 97 4.37 -3.15 7.10
N GLN A 98 4.54 -4.00 8.12
CA GLN A 98 5.79 -4.05 8.88
C GLN A 98 6.93 -4.61 8.02
N LEU A 99 6.67 -5.63 7.20
CA LEU A 99 7.65 -6.17 6.27
C LEU A 99 8.17 -5.11 5.30
N ALA A 100 7.26 -4.31 4.72
CA ALA A 100 7.65 -3.20 3.84
C ALA A 100 8.42 -2.10 4.58
N ARG A 101 8.14 -1.88 5.87
CA ARG A 101 8.86 -0.92 6.71
C ARG A 101 10.29 -1.35 6.99
N ASP A 102 10.48 -2.62 7.33
CA ASP A 102 11.80 -3.19 7.62
C ASP A 102 12.65 -3.29 6.34
N LEU A 103 12.07 -3.81 5.26
CA LEU A 103 12.81 -4.13 4.02
C LEU A 103 12.96 -2.96 3.05
N GLN A 104 12.02 -2.00 3.05
CA GLN A 104 12.04 -0.81 2.19
C GLN A 104 12.34 -1.13 0.71
N VAL A 105 13.54 -0.80 0.22
CA VAL A 105 13.98 -1.04 -1.16
C VAL A 105 13.94 -2.53 -1.51
N ASP A 106 14.26 -3.42 -0.57
CA ASP A 106 14.25 -4.87 -0.77
C ASP A 106 12.84 -5.45 -0.89
N PHE A 107 11.82 -4.70 -0.46
CA PHE A 107 10.41 -5.03 -0.66
C PHE A 107 9.88 -4.53 -2.00
N TYR A 108 10.42 -3.43 -2.54
CA TYR A 108 9.88 -2.75 -3.72
C TYR A 108 9.65 -3.66 -4.95
N PRO A 109 10.54 -4.62 -5.28
CA PRO A 109 10.29 -5.58 -6.37
C PRO A 109 9.00 -6.40 -6.22
N HIS A 110 8.50 -6.56 -5.00
CA HIS A 110 7.29 -7.33 -4.68
C HIS A 110 6.05 -6.43 -4.54
N PHE A 111 6.20 -5.10 -4.60
CA PHE A 111 5.09 -4.16 -4.44
C PHE A 111 3.95 -4.42 -5.43
N GLU A 112 4.27 -4.64 -6.71
CA GLU A 112 3.27 -4.93 -7.75
C GLU A 112 2.39 -6.13 -7.37
N SER A 113 3.03 -7.24 -6.96
CA SER A 113 2.32 -8.45 -6.60
C SER A 113 1.43 -8.26 -5.37
N PHE A 114 1.87 -7.51 -4.35
CA PHE A 114 1.03 -7.17 -3.20
C PHE A 114 -0.11 -6.21 -3.57
N LEU A 115 0.13 -5.22 -4.43
CA LEU A 115 -0.92 -4.31 -4.89
C LEU A 115 -2.05 -5.10 -5.57
N LYS A 116 -1.71 -6.05 -6.46
CA LYS A 116 -2.68 -6.92 -7.13
C LYS A 116 -3.53 -7.72 -6.14
N VAL A 117 -2.90 -8.34 -5.14
CA VAL A 117 -3.60 -9.10 -4.09
C VAL A 117 -4.54 -8.18 -3.29
N ILE A 118 -4.06 -7.02 -2.84
CA ILE A 118 -4.86 -6.10 -2.02
C ILE A 118 -6.01 -5.48 -2.83
N VAL A 119 -5.79 -5.14 -4.10
CA VAL A 119 -6.88 -4.69 -4.99
C VAL A 119 -7.91 -5.82 -5.19
N GLY A 120 -7.47 -7.06 -5.37
CA GLY A 120 -8.35 -8.22 -5.41
C GLY A 120 -9.25 -8.31 -4.17
N LEU A 121 -8.68 -8.11 -2.97
CA LEU A 121 -9.44 -8.04 -1.72
C LEU A 121 -10.47 -6.90 -1.71
N LEU A 122 -10.09 -5.71 -2.20
CA LEU A 122 -11.01 -4.58 -2.32
C LEU A 122 -12.21 -4.90 -3.23
N GLU A 123 -12.05 -5.75 -4.23
CA GLU A 123 -13.12 -6.18 -5.13
C GLU A 123 -13.96 -7.31 -4.52
N SER A 124 -13.31 -8.37 -4.03
CA SER A 124 -13.99 -9.57 -3.52
C SER A 124 -14.71 -9.30 -2.20
N CYS A 125 -14.11 -8.53 -1.30
CA CYS A 125 -14.64 -8.26 0.04
C CYS A 125 -15.42 -6.94 0.12
N HIS A 126 -15.98 -6.46 -1.00
CA HIS A 126 -16.70 -5.18 -1.09
C HIS A 126 -17.88 -5.01 -0.10
N HIS A 127 -18.41 -6.11 0.45
CA HIS A 127 -19.45 -6.12 1.47
C HIS A 127 -18.94 -6.03 2.92
N ASP A 128 -17.63 -6.12 3.13
CA ASP A 128 -17.00 -6.16 4.46
C ASP A 128 -16.23 -4.85 4.71
N PRO A 129 -16.81 -3.89 5.44
CA PRO A 129 -16.18 -2.59 5.67
C PRO A 129 -14.87 -2.67 6.44
N GLU A 130 -14.70 -3.67 7.31
CA GLU A 130 -13.49 -3.82 8.12
C GLU A 130 -12.32 -4.28 7.26
N VAL A 131 -12.54 -5.27 6.39
CA VAL A 131 -11.51 -5.72 5.45
C VAL A 131 -11.10 -4.61 4.48
N LEU A 132 -12.07 -3.81 3.99
CA LEU A 132 -11.76 -2.63 3.16
C LEU A 132 -10.90 -1.62 3.93
N GLU A 133 -11.20 -1.38 5.22
CA GLU A 133 -10.43 -0.46 6.06
C GLU A 133 -8.99 -0.94 6.27
N PHE A 134 -8.80 -2.23 6.53
CA PHE A 134 -7.46 -2.83 6.65
C PHE A 134 -6.70 -2.71 5.34
N ALA A 135 -7.33 -3.06 4.20
CA ALA A 135 -6.71 -2.98 2.88
C ALA A 135 -6.27 -1.56 2.52
N PHE A 136 -7.15 -0.56 2.70
CA PHE A 136 -6.82 0.84 2.44
C PHE A 136 -5.74 1.37 3.38
N THR A 137 -5.76 0.95 4.64
CA THR A 137 -4.72 1.33 5.61
C THR A 137 -3.38 0.74 5.20
N THR A 138 -3.32 -0.53 4.79
CA THR A 138 -2.11 -1.16 4.27
C THR A 138 -1.58 -0.43 3.04
N LEU A 139 -2.44 -0.09 2.07
CA LEU A 139 -2.03 0.67 0.89
C LEU A 139 -1.45 2.05 1.26
N ALA A 140 -2.06 2.77 2.20
CA ALA A 140 -1.53 4.06 2.67
C ALA A 140 -0.13 3.93 3.29
N TYR A 141 0.11 2.89 4.11
CA TYR A 141 1.43 2.61 4.67
C TYR A 141 2.45 2.19 3.60
N LEU A 142 2.07 1.33 2.65
CA LEU A 142 2.94 0.92 1.55
C LEU A 142 3.41 2.15 0.75
N PHE A 143 2.49 3.06 0.40
CA PHE A 143 2.85 4.32 -0.25
C PHE A 143 3.77 5.18 0.62
N LYS A 144 3.50 5.29 1.91
CA LYS A 144 4.38 6.05 2.82
C LYS A 144 5.81 5.53 2.84
N PHE A 145 6.01 4.21 2.84
CA PHE A 145 7.36 3.64 2.89
C PHE A 145 8.04 3.60 1.53
N LEU A 146 7.26 3.45 0.45
CA LEU A 146 7.81 3.15 -0.86
C LEU A 146 7.78 4.31 -1.86
N TRP A 147 7.14 5.46 -1.55
CA TRP A 147 6.98 6.55 -2.52
C TRP A 147 8.31 7.04 -3.11
N ARG A 148 9.40 7.02 -2.33
CA ARG A 148 10.74 7.45 -2.80
C ARG A 148 11.31 6.55 -3.90
N TYR A 149 10.91 5.28 -3.93
CA TYR A 149 11.26 4.34 -4.98
C TYR A 149 10.30 4.49 -6.16
N MET A 150 9.00 4.64 -5.88
CA MET A 150 7.96 4.85 -6.90
C MET A 150 8.23 6.07 -7.79
N ILE A 151 8.67 7.19 -7.23
CA ILE A 151 8.97 8.38 -8.04
C ILE A 151 10.15 8.20 -8.99
N LYS A 152 11.05 7.23 -8.72
CA LYS A 152 12.17 6.92 -9.63
C LYS A 152 11.74 6.01 -10.77
N ASP A 153 10.56 5.40 -10.65
CA ASP A 153 10.02 4.40 -11.57
C ASP A 153 8.59 4.77 -12.04
N MET A 154 8.35 6.08 -12.21
CA MET A 154 7.01 6.64 -12.39
C MET A 154 6.23 6.03 -13.56
N HIS A 155 6.92 5.72 -14.66
CA HIS A 155 6.32 5.11 -15.85
C HIS A 155 5.76 3.71 -15.56
N ASN A 156 6.49 2.86 -14.85
CA ASN A 156 6.03 1.51 -14.50
C ASN A 156 4.94 1.58 -13.42
N VAL A 157 5.09 2.46 -12.44
CA VAL A 157 4.04 2.69 -11.44
C VAL A 157 2.76 3.18 -12.12
N TYR A 158 2.84 4.06 -13.11
CA TYR A 158 1.65 4.47 -13.86
C TYR A 158 1.01 3.30 -14.61
N ARG A 159 1.79 2.46 -15.31
CA ARG A 159 1.26 1.25 -15.99
C ARG A 159 0.55 0.31 -15.03
N LEU A 160 1.02 0.23 -13.79
CA LEU A 160 0.41 -0.58 -12.75
C LEU A 160 -0.91 0.03 -12.24
N PHE A 161 -1.01 1.36 -12.17
CA PHE A 161 -2.18 2.08 -11.65
C PHE A 161 -3.23 2.42 -12.70
N SER A 162 -2.84 2.60 -13.96
CA SER A 162 -3.75 3.03 -15.02
C SER A 162 -4.95 2.09 -15.24
N PRO A 163 -4.84 0.75 -15.11
CA PRO A 163 -6.01 -0.12 -15.18
C PRO A 163 -7.04 0.18 -14.08
N LEU A 164 -6.58 0.56 -12.87
CA LEU A 164 -7.44 0.88 -11.73
C LEU A 164 -8.23 2.18 -11.91
N LEU A 165 -7.88 2.99 -12.92
CA LEU A 165 -8.60 4.20 -13.31
C LEU A 165 -9.77 3.90 -14.27
N SER A 166 -9.90 2.66 -14.75
CA SER A 166 -11.02 2.26 -15.59
C SER A 166 -12.34 2.30 -14.82
N SER A 167 -13.42 2.64 -15.52
CA SER A 167 -14.79 2.65 -14.98
C SER A 167 -15.33 1.26 -14.64
N THR A 168 -14.61 0.19 -15.00
CA THR A 168 -14.93 -1.19 -14.60
C THR A 168 -14.74 -1.43 -13.11
N TYR A 169 -13.84 -0.68 -12.47
CA TYR A 169 -13.58 -0.79 -11.04
C TYR A 169 -14.60 0.00 -10.22
N ARG A 170 -14.79 -0.44 -8.96
CA ARG A 170 -15.64 0.27 -8.01
C ARG A 170 -15.10 1.66 -7.71
N THR A 171 -15.99 2.64 -7.50
CA THR A 171 -15.64 4.05 -7.32
C THR A 171 -14.58 4.31 -6.24
N TYR A 172 -14.59 3.54 -5.15
CA TYR A 172 -13.57 3.70 -4.10
C TYR A 172 -12.17 3.25 -4.53
N ILE A 173 -12.04 2.27 -5.43
CA ILE A 173 -10.77 1.83 -6.01
C ILE A 173 -10.27 2.90 -6.98
N VAL A 174 -11.15 3.39 -7.86
CA VAL A 174 -10.84 4.48 -8.80
C VAL A 174 -10.39 5.74 -8.05
N ASN A 175 -11.12 6.13 -7.00
CA ASN A 175 -10.77 7.27 -6.15
C ASN A 175 -9.41 7.04 -5.47
N PHE A 176 -9.16 5.85 -4.94
CA PHE A 176 -7.86 5.52 -4.35
C PHE A 176 -6.72 5.62 -5.37
N ALA A 177 -6.89 5.04 -6.57
CA ALA A 177 -5.87 5.09 -7.61
C ALA A 177 -5.56 6.53 -8.03
N ALA A 178 -6.61 7.34 -8.24
CA ALA A 178 -6.48 8.75 -8.56
C ALA A 178 -5.79 9.55 -7.44
N GLU A 179 -6.26 9.42 -6.19
CA GLU A 179 -5.71 10.18 -5.07
C GLU A 179 -4.27 9.77 -4.73
N SER A 180 -3.97 8.47 -4.74
CA SER A 180 -2.65 7.94 -4.41
C SER A 180 -1.60 8.22 -5.47
N PHE A 181 -1.95 8.09 -6.75
CA PHE A 181 -1.03 8.45 -7.83
C PHE A 181 -0.84 9.96 -7.92
N SER A 182 -1.88 10.78 -7.64
CA SER A 182 -1.73 12.25 -7.59
C SER A 182 -0.69 12.70 -6.55
N PHE A 183 -0.60 11.98 -5.42
CA PHE A 183 0.41 12.24 -4.40
C PHE A 183 1.84 12.04 -4.93
N LEU A 184 2.04 11.08 -5.84
CA LEU A 184 3.31 10.83 -6.53
C LEU A 184 3.56 11.89 -7.60
N MET A 185 2.57 12.19 -8.45
CA MET A 185 2.67 13.20 -9.51
C MET A 185 3.08 14.58 -8.97
N ARG A 186 2.59 14.98 -7.79
CA ARG A 186 2.99 16.25 -7.15
C ARG A 186 4.48 16.32 -6.76
N LYS A 187 5.20 15.19 -6.78
CA LYS A 187 6.63 15.07 -6.48
C LYS A 187 7.46 14.84 -7.74
N GLU A 188 6.82 14.71 -8.89
CA GLU A 188 7.49 14.55 -10.18
C GLU A 188 8.24 15.84 -10.52
N LYS A 189 9.47 15.70 -11.03
CA LYS A 189 10.30 16.82 -11.44
C LYS A 189 10.02 17.23 -12.88
N ASN A 190 9.62 16.28 -13.73
CA ASN A 190 9.28 16.52 -15.13
C ASN A 190 7.81 16.14 -15.42
N PRO A 191 6.83 16.98 -15.02
CA PRO A 191 5.42 16.67 -15.21
C PRO A 191 5.02 16.57 -16.69
N THR A 192 5.68 17.32 -17.58
CA THR A 192 5.38 17.30 -19.03
C THR A 192 5.63 15.93 -19.65
N GLU A 193 6.81 15.36 -19.40
CA GLU A 193 7.16 14.02 -19.90
C GLU A 193 6.19 12.95 -19.37
N LEU A 194 5.81 13.04 -18.09
CA LEU A 194 4.82 12.15 -17.51
C LEU A 194 3.45 12.31 -18.19
N PHE A 195 3.00 13.54 -18.44
CA PHE A 195 1.72 13.79 -19.12
C PHE A 195 1.72 13.26 -20.55
N ASP A 196 2.80 13.49 -21.31
CA ASP A 196 2.94 12.97 -22.67
C ASP A 196 2.81 11.43 -22.68
N PHE A 197 3.49 10.77 -21.74
CA PHE A 197 3.36 9.33 -21.56
C PHE A 197 1.93 8.89 -21.18
N MET A 198 1.31 9.56 -20.21
CA MET A 198 -0.04 9.24 -19.75
C MET A 198 -1.06 9.40 -20.88
N PHE A 199 -0.98 10.48 -21.67
CA PHE A 199 -1.90 10.72 -22.78
C PHE A 199 -1.67 9.73 -23.93
N ALA A 200 -0.42 9.33 -24.20
CA ALA A 200 -0.13 8.27 -25.15
C ALA A 200 -0.74 6.92 -24.72
N GLN A 201 -0.69 6.58 -23.43
CA GLN A 201 -1.36 5.38 -22.89
C GLN A 201 -2.89 5.51 -22.96
N LEU A 202 -3.43 6.70 -22.68
CA LEU A 202 -4.88 6.95 -22.70
C LEU A 202 -5.48 6.78 -24.11
N GLN A 203 -4.73 7.12 -25.15
CA GLN A 203 -5.13 6.87 -26.54
C GLN A 203 -5.35 5.37 -26.82
N GLN A 204 -4.62 4.48 -26.15
CA GLN A 204 -4.76 3.03 -26.27
C GLN A 204 -5.90 2.48 -25.38
N HIS A 205 -6.23 3.18 -24.30
CA HIS A 205 -7.21 2.75 -23.28
C HIS A 205 -8.23 3.85 -22.96
N PRO A 206 -9.10 4.24 -23.92
CA PRO A 206 -10.00 5.38 -23.78
C PRO A 206 -11.06 5.22 -22.66
N ASP A 207 -11.32 4.00 -22.20
CA ASP A 207 -12.18 3.69 -21.06
C ASP A 207 -11.66 4.29 -19.73
N GLN A 208 -10.35 4.57 -19.65
CA GLN A 208 -9.71 5.17 -18.48
C GLN A 208 -9.86 6.70 -18.43
N SER A 209 -10.46 7.33 -19.45
CA SER A 209 -10.55 8.80 -19.58
C SER A 209 -11.17 9.50 -18.38
N ALA A 210 -12.28 8.97 -17.84
CA ALA A 210 -12.92 9.51 -16.65
C ALA A 210 -12.01 9.43 -15.42
N GLY A 211 -11.32 8.31 -15.22
CA GLY A 211 -10.39 8.12 -14.11
C GLY A 211 -9.12 8.95 -14.24
N VAL A 212 -8.57 9.11 -15.44
CA VAL A 212 -7.45 10.04 -15.71
C VAL A 212 -7.87 11.48 -15.47
N GLY A 213 -9.07 11.89 -15.89
CA GLY A 213 -9.62 13.20 -15.56
C GLY A 213 -9.73 13.42 -14.05
N ARG A 214 -10.16 12.40 -13.30
CA ARG A 214 -10.18 12.43 -11.84
C ARG A 214 -8.79 12.54 -11.24
N LEU A 215 -7.81 11.77 -11.75
CA LEU A 215 -6.43 11.84 -11.32
C LEU A 215 -5.83 13.24 -11.48
N LEU A 216 -6.02 13.87 -12.65
CA LEU A 216 -5.56 15.24 -12.90
C LEU A 216 -6.25 16.25 -11.98
N PHE A 217 -7.56 16.10 -11.78
CA PHE A 217 -8.28 16.90 -10.80
C PHE A 217 -7.69 16.75 -9.38
N GLU A 218 -7.44 15.51 -8.94
CA GLU A 218 -6.82 15.24 -7.65
C GLU A 218 -5.42 15.85 -7.56
N MET A 219 -4.60 15.80 -8.61
CA MET A 219 -3.28 16.43 -8.64
C MET A 219 -3.38 17.94 -8.36
N LEU A 220 -4.32 18.63 -9.02
CA LEU A 220 -4.52 20.07 -8.90
C LEU A 220 -5.25 20.49 -7.63
N ARG A 221 -6.09 19.62 -7.06
CA ARG A 221 -6.90 19.90 -5.88
C ARG A 221 -6.01 20.09 -4.64
N GLY A 222 -6.05 21.28 -4.05
CA GLY A 222 -5.44 21.60 -2.76
C GLY A 222 -6.41 21.41 -1.59
N VAL A 223 -5.99 21.81 -0.40
CA VAL A 223 -6.82 21.75 0.82
C VAL A 223 -7.73 22.98 0.90
N ARG A 224 -8.88 22.88 1.59
CA ARG A 224 -9.79 24.02 1.86
C ARG A 224 -10.30 24.74 0.59
N LYS A 225 -10.65 23.98 -0.45
CA LYS A 225 -11.14 24.50 -1.76
C LYS A 225 -10.13 25.39 -2.50
N GLN A 226 -8.84 25.26 -2.21
CA GLN A 226 -7.76 25.93 -2.94
C GLN A 226 -7.11 25.00 -3.96
N PHE A 227 -6.34 25.54 -4.89
CA PHE A 227 -5.43 24.75 -5.72
C PHE A 227 -4.18 24.35 -4.97
N HIS A 228 -3.59 23.20 -5.31
CA HIS A 228 -2.28 22.80 -4.83
C HIS A 228 -1.20 23.70 -5.45
N SER A 229 -0.08 23.91 -4.77
CA SER A 229 1.02 24.77 -5.25
C SER A 229 1.70 24.28 -6.54
N CYS A 230 1.41 23.04 -6.97
CA CYS A 230 1.86 22.52 -8.25
C CYS A 230 0.96 22.91 -9.43
N ALA A 231 -0.22 23.49 -9.19
CA ALA A 231 -1.16 23.87 -10.25
C ALA A 231 -0.68 25.04 -11.11
N THR A 232 0.35 25.77 -10.66
CA THR A 232 0.94 26.92 -11.34
C THR A 232 2.31 26.62 -11.97
N LYS A 233 2.76 25.35 -11.90
CA LYS A 233 4.02 24.89 -12.49
C LYS A 233 3.76 24.29 -13.86
#